data_AF-A0A8T0TXH7-F1
#
_entry.id   AF-A0A8T0TXH7-F1
#
_cell.length_a   1.000
_cell.length_b   1.000
_cell.length_c   1.000
_cell.angle_alpha   90.00
_cell.angle_beta   90.00
_cell.angle_gamma   90.00
#
_symmetry.space_group_name_H-M   'P 1'
#
loop_
_entity.id
_entity.type
_entity.pdbx_description
1 polymer ?
#
loop_
_entity_poly.entity_id
_entity_poly.type
_entity_poly.pdbx_seq_one_letter_code
_entity_poly.pdbx_strand_id
1 'polypeptide(L)'
;MATARSLAALPSAGATRPGSRLAGRARPPRVAAARAAAESDLARRLVAEFDPAVPLEAAVTPPSGWYTDADLLRLELDRVFLRGWQAVGHIWQVKNPHDFFTGRLGNVEFVICRDANGNLNAFHNVCRHHASLLACGSGQKTCFQCPYHGWTYGLDGTLLKATRISGIKNFNKNDFGLVPVKVATWGPFVLARFDDESTEGDAGDVVGDEWLGSASKLLSTNGIDTSLPHICRREYIINCNWKVFCDNYLDGGYHVPYAHGALASGLQLQSYETLTYERVSVQRCESAPSESDDLERLGTKALYAFVYPNFMINRYGPWMDTNLAVPLGSTKCKVIFDYYLDMSLLDDQNFIERSLRDSEQVQMEDIALCEGVQRGLESPAYSIGRYAPSVEMAMHHFHCLLHSNLSS
;
A
#
# COMPACT_ATOMS: atom_id res chain seq x y z
N MET A 1 -1.37 23.54 -82.76
CA MET A 1 -2.68 23.02 -83.24
C MET A 1 -2.90 21.67 -82.55
N ALA A 2 -3.52 21.64 -81.38
CA ALA A 2 -4.97 21.59 -81.14
C ALA A 2 -5.57 20.23 -81.56
N THR A 3 -5.81 19.32 -80.59
CA THR A 3 -7.13 18.91 -80.00
C THR A 3 -7.79 17.72 -80.75
N ALA A 4 -8.47 16.72 -80.18
CA ALA A 4 -8.89 16.37 -78.81
C ALA A 4 -9.57 14.96 -78.79
N ARG A 5 -9.90 14.51 -77.55
CA ARG A 5 -10.93 13.53 -77.09
C ARG A 5 -10.49 12.06 -76.91
N SER A 6 -10.96 11.26 -75.94
CA SER A 6 -11.63 11.45 -74.63
C SER A 6 -11.95 10.04 -74.04
N LEU A 7 -11.64 9.84 -72.75
CA LEU A 7 -12.30 9.03 -71.69
C LEU A 7 -12.78 7.56 -71.89
N ALA A 8 -12.34 6.66 -70.99
CA ALA A 8 -13.17 5.77 -70.13
C ALA A 8 -12.30 4.90 -69.17
N ALA A 9 -12.90 4.29 -68.15
CA ALA A 9 -12.37 4.11 -66.79
C ALA A 9 -12.33 2.66 -66.23
N LEU A 10 -11.43 2.43 -65.23
CA LEU A 10 -11.47 1.50 -64.06
C LEU A 10 -11.42 -0.05 -64.25
N PRO A 11 -11.12 -0.90 -63.20
CA PRO A 11 -10.82 -0.65 -61.77
C PRO A 11 -9.61 -1.41 -61.13
N SER A 12 -9.38 -1.08 -59.85
CA SER A 12 -8.43 -1.57 -58.84
C SER A 12 -8.57 -3.04 -58.40
N ALA A 13 -7.44 -3.71 -58.15
CA ALA A 13 -7.36 -4.99 -57.45
C ALA A 13 -7.06 -4.78 -55.94
N GLY A 14 -7.94 -5.29 -55.09
CA GLY A 14 -7.87 -5.20 -53.63
C GLY A 14 -6.87 -6.18 -53.00
N ALA A 15 -6.19 -5.70 -51.95
CA ALA A 15 -5.30 -6.48 -51.11
C ALA A 15 -6.06 -7.15 -49.97
N THR A 16 -5.98 -8.48 -49.87
CA THR A 16 -6.46 -9.27 -48.72
C THR A 16 -5.31 -9.51 -47.72
N ARG A 17 -5.51 -9.09 -46.47
CA ARG A 17 -4.64 -9.36 -45.32
C ARG A 17 -4.70 -10.84 -44.88
N PRO A 18 -3.59 -11.50 -44.53
CA PRO A 18 -3.63 -12.73 -43.76
C PRO A 18 -3.62 -12.42 -42.24
N GLY A 19 -4.58 -12.98 -41.53
CA GLY A 19 -4.71 -12.88 -40.08
C GLY A 19 -3.66 -13.69 -39.33
N SER A 20 -3.05 -13.08 -38.31
CA SER A 20 -2.16 -13.73 -37.36
C SER A 20 -2.98 -14.46 -36.29
N ARG A 21 -2.96 -15.81 -36.34
CA ARG A 21 -3.21 -16.65 -35.18
C ARG A 21 -1.91 -17.34 -34.84
N LEU A 22 -1.38 -17.12 -33.63
CA LEU A 22 -0.70 -18.12 -32.78
C LEU A 22 0.04 -17.42 -31.62
N ALA A 23 -0.54 -17.49 -30.43
CA ALA A 23 0.18 -17.63 -29.18
C ALA A 23 -0.75 -18.40 -28.22
N GLY A 24 -0.69 -19.73 -28.29
CA GLY A 24 -1.38 -20.59 -27.34
C GLY A 24 -0.74 -20.44 -25.97
N ARG A 25 -1.51 -20.00 -24.98
CA ARG A 25 -1.13 -20.09 -23.56
C ARG A 25 -0.82 -21.56 -23.25
N ALA A 26 0.43 -21.87 -22.93
CA ALA A 26 0.78 -23.18 -22.41
C ALA A 26 -0.02 -23.41 -21.10
N ARG A 27 -0.90 -24.42 -21.11
CA ARG A 27 -1.63 -24.84 -19.91
C ARG A 27 -0.63 -25.42 -18.91
N PRO A 28 -0.68 -25.05 -17.62
CA PRO A 28 0.20 -25.63 -16.62
C PRO A 28 0.01 -27.15 -16.54
N PRO A 29 1.04 -27.92 -16.18
CA PRO A 29 0.94 -29.37 -16.05
C PRO A 29 -0.19 -29.74 -15.06
N ARG A 30 -0.99 -30.76 -15.40
CA ARG A 30 -2.21 -31.17 -14.66
C ARG A 30 -2.02 -31.30 -13.14
N VAL A 31 -0.83 -31.67 -12.68
CA VAL A 31 -0.50 -31.81 -11.25
C VAL A 31 -0.35 -30.44 -10.57
N ALA A 32 0.28 -29.45 -11.21
CA ALA A 32 0.36 -28.08 -10.70
C ALA A 32 -1.00 -27.38 -10.72
N ALA A 33 -1.83 -27.65 -11.72
CA ALA A 33 -3.20 -27.14 -11.80
C ALA A 33 -4.13 -27.75 -10.74
N ALA A 34 -4.03 -29.06 -10.48
CA ALA A 34 -4.81 -29.73 -9.44
C ALA A 34 -4.40 -29.29 -8.03
N ARG A 35 -3.09 -29.08 -7.81
CA ARG A 35 -2.56 -28.56 -6.55
C ARG A 35 -2.97 -27.10 -6.32
N ALA A 36 -2.83 -26.22 -7.33
CA ALA A 36 -3.31 -24.85 -7.26
C ALA A 36 -4.84 -24.75 -7.08
N ALA A 37 -5.61 -25.70 -7.61
CA ALA A 37 -7.05 -25.78 -7.42
C ALA A 37 -7.46 -26.24 -6.01
N ALA A 38 -6.73 -27.20 -5.41
CA ALA A 38 -6.95 -27.64 -4.04
C ALA A 38 -6.45 -26.62 -2.99
N GLU A 39 -5.33 -25.95 -3.27
CA GLU A 39 -4.77 -24.83 -2.48
C GLU A 39 -5.73 -23.62 -2.47
N SER A 40 -6.40 -23.34 -3.59
CA SER A 40 -7.48 -22.33 -3.64
C SER A 40 -8.74 -22.74 -2.85
N ASP A 41 -8.91 -24.00 -2.47
CA ASP A 41 -10.12 -24.51 -1.79
C ASP A 41 -10.00 -24.43 -0.26
N LEU A 42 -8.78 -24.48 0.30
CA LEU A 42 -8.55 -24.24 1.73
C LEU A 42 -8.74 -22.76 2.09
N ALA A 43 -8.12 -21.85 1.32
CA ALA A 43 -8.26 -20.41 1.55
C ALA A 43 -9.74 -19.97 1.52
N ARG A 44 -10.54 -20.50 0.58
CA ARG A 44 -12.00 -20.22 0.53
C ARG A 44 -12.75 -20.75 1.74
N ARG A 45 -12.40 -21.94 2.25
CA ARG A 45 -12.99 -22.50 3.46
C ARG A 45 -12.69 -21.63 4.68
N LEU A 46 -11.43 -21.22 4.83
CA LEU A 46 -11.01 -20.31 5.91
C LEU A 46 -11.76 -18.97 5.84
N VAL A 47 -11.99 -18.41 4.66
CA VAL A 47 -12.77 -17.17 4.50
C VAL A 47 -14.22 -17.40 4.96
N ALA A 48 -14.83 -18.52 4.59
CA ALA A 48 -16.21 -18.85 4.94
C ALA A 48 -16.46 -19.16 6.43
N GLU A 49 -15.39 -19.36 7.22
CA GLU A 49 -15.48 -19.56 8.68
C GLU A 49 -15.74 -18.26 9.45
N PHE A 50 -15.52 -17.10 8.82
CA PHE A 50 -15.87 -15.79 9.37
C PHE A 50 -17.16 -15.28 8.74
N ASP A 51 -18.16 -14.94 9.56
CA ASP A 51 -19.44 -14.40 9.09
C ASP A 51 -19.57 -12.91 9.44
N PRO A 52 -19.43 -11.99 8.47
CA PRO A 52 -19.52 -10.54 8.71
C PRO A 52 -20.96 -10.07 9.01
N ALA A 53 -21.99 -10.93 8.86
CA ALA A 53 -23.36 -10.58 9.16
C ALA A 53 -23.71 -10.73 10.65
N VAL A 54 -22.86 -11.40 11.42
CA VAL A 54 -23.03 -11.54 12.87
C VAL A 54 -22.73 -10.18 13.54
N PRO A 55 -23.65 -9.64 14.37
CA PRO A 55 -23.40 -8.40 15.11
C PRO A 55 -22.17 -8.50 16.02
N LEU A 56 -21.46 -7.39 16.22
CA LEU A 56 -20.20 -7.31 16.96
C LEU A 56 -20.25 -8.02 18.34
N GLU A 57 -21.36 -7.89 19.06
CA GLU A 57 -21.57 -8.48 20.39
C GLU A 57 -21.58 -10.01 20.37
N ALA A 58 -21.97 -10.60 19.25
CA ALA A 58 -22.03 -12.04 19.02
C ALA A 58 -20.88 -12.57 18.15
N ALA A 59 -20.16 -11.68 17.47
CA ALA A 59 -19.13 -12.02 16.50
C ALA A 59 -17.89 -12.67 17.15
N VAL A 60 -17.20 -13.46 16.33
CA VAL A 60 -15.91 -14.08 16.65
C VAL A 60 -14.83 -13.50 15.75
N THR A 61 -13.58 -13.49 16.20
CA THR A 61 -12.46 -13.11 15.33
C THR A 61 -12.33 -14.10 14.17
N PRO A 62 -11.65 -13.73 13.07
CA PRO A 62 -11.32 -14.69 12.04
C PRO A 62 -10.52 -15.87 12.62
N PRO A 63 -10.60 -17.06 12.00
CA PRO A 63 -9.88 -18.23 12.47
C PRO A 63 -8.36 -18.01 12.38
N SER A 64 -7.58 -18.66 13.24
CA SER A 64 -6.12 -18.57 13.27
C SER A 64 -5.45 -18.90 11.94
N GLY A 65 -6.10 -19.70 11.10
CA GLY A 65 -5.72 -19.96 9.72
C GLY A 65 -5.57 -18.68 8.88
N TRP A 66 -6.31 -17.61 9.19
CA TRP A 66 -6.13 -16.32 8.51
C TRP A 66 -4.74 -15.72 8.70
N TYR A 67 -4.11 -16.01 9.82
CA TYR A 67 -2.84 -15.43 10.21
C TYR A 67 -1.64 -16.35 9.99
N THR A 68 -1.87 -17.58 9.52
CA THR A 68 -0.82 -18.61 9.43
C THR A 68 -0.73 -19.24 8.05
N ASP A 69 -1.84 -19.30 7.31
CA ASP A 69 -1.92 -19.97 6.01
C ASP A 69 -1.32 -19.13 4.86
N ALA A 70 -0.40 -19.73 4.12
CA ALA A 70 0.29 -19.07 3.01
C ALA A 70 -0.58 -18.91 1.75
N ASP A 71 -1.56 -19.79 1.54
CA ASP A 71 -2.49 -19.68 0.42
C ASP A 71 -3.48 -18.55 0.65
N LEU A 72 -3.89 -18.32 1.90
CA LEU A 72 -4.68 -17.14 2.22
C LEU A 72 -3.88 -15.86 1.96
N LEU A 73 -2.61 -15.77 2.37
CA LEU A 73 -1.79 -14.60 2.04
C LEU A 73 -1.70 -14.38 0.51
N ARG A 74 -1.57 -15.45 -0.27
CA ARG A 74 -1.56 -15.32 -1.74
C ARG A 74 -2.89 -14.76 -2.27
N LEU A 75 -4.02 -15.17 -1.68
CA LEU A 75 -5.33 -14.62 -2.01
C LEU A 75 -5.44 -13.14 -1.59
N GLU A 76 -4.93 -12.78 -0.41
CA GLU A 76 -4.87 -11.39 0.08
C GLU A 76 -4.05 -10.51 -0.87
N LEU A 77 -2.89 -10.97 -1.33
CA LEU A 77 -2.09 -10.23 -2.31
C LEU A 77 -2.90 -9.90 -3.57
N ASP A 78 -3.63 -10.88 -4.12
CA ASP A 78 -4.44 -10.71 -5.34
C ASP A 78 -5.71 -9.88 -5.14
N ARG A 79 -6.43 -10.08 -4.02
CA ARG A 79 -7.78 -9.53 -3.81
C ARG A 79 -7.81 -8.27 -2.95
N VAL A 80 -6.75 -7.99 -2.21
CA VAL A 80 -6.67 -6.88 -1.26
C VAL A 80 -5.59 -5.89 -1.70
N PHE A 81 -4.35 -6.34 -1.84
CA PHE A 81 -3.21 -5.44 -2.07
C PHE A 81 -3.06 -4.98 -3.53
N LEU A 82 -3.41 -5.83 -4.49
CA LEU A 82 -3.31 -5.48 -5.92
C LEU A 82 -4.58 -4.80 -6.47
N ARG A 83 -5.49 -4.36 -5.59
CA ARG A 83 -6.74 -3.69 -5.96
C ARG A 83 -6.86 -2.33 -5.28
N GLY A 84 -7.28 -1.32 -6.04
CA GLY A 84 -7.42 0.05 -5.52
C GLY A 84 -6.08 0.73 -5.16
N TRP A 85 -6.18 1.86 -4.47
CA TRP A 85 -5.03 2.67 -4.07
C TRP A 85 -4.32 2.10 -2.83
N GLN A 86 -2.99 2.01 -2.93
CA GLN A 86 -2.09 1.58 -1.86
C GLN A 86 -1.11 2.70 -1.53
N ALA A 87 -0.94 3.02 -0.25
CA ALA A 87 0.16 3.88 0.18
C ALA A 87 1.48 3.14 -0.01
N VAL A 88 2.43 3.76 -0.72
CA VAL A 88 3.70 3.11 -1.10
C VAL A 88 4.94 3.95 -0.75
N GLY A 89 4.74 5.20 -0.37
CA GLY A 89 5.82 6.11 0.00
C GLY A 89 5.31 7.49 0.34
N HIS A 90 6.22 8.46 0.41
CA HIS A 90 5.92 9.84 0.74
C HIS A 90 6.52 10.81 -0.27
N ILE A 91 5.89 11.98 -0.41
CA ILE A 91 6.23 12.97 -1.46
C ILE A 91 7.69 13.43 -1.41
N TRP A 92 8.33 13.36 -0.24
CA TRP A 92 9.73 13.76 -0.08
C TRP A 92 10.73 12.82 -0.78
N GLN A 93 10.35 11.56 -1.07
CA GLN A 93 11.16 10.64 -1.86
C GLN A 93 11.19 11.00 -3.36
N VAL A 94 10.27 11.86 -3.80
CA VAL A 94 10.09 12.33 -5.18
C VAL A 94 9.82 13.83 -5.20
N LYS A 95 10.56 14.59 -4.38
CA LYS A 95 10.33 16.04 -4.23
C LYS A 95 10.76 16.81 -5.47
N ASN A 96 11.90 16.45 -6.04
CA ASN A 96 12.52 17.17 -7.15
C ASN A 96 12.42 16.37 -8.46
N PRO A 97 12.46 17.03 -9.63
CA PRO A 97 12.67 16.34 -10.90
C PRO A 97 13.87 15.39 -10.82
N HIS A 98 13.76 14.23 -11.47
CA HIS A 98 14.74 13.13 -11.48
C HIS A 98 14.81 12.28 -10.22
N ASP A 99 14.16 12.66 -9.12
CA ASP A 99 14.08 11.81 -7.94
C ASP A 99 13.28 10.53 -8.26
N PHE A 100 13.72 9.39 -7.72
CA PHE A 100 13.03 8.12 -7.81
C PHE A 100 13.14 7.33 -6.49
N PHE A 101 12.20 6.42 -6.26
CA PHE A 101 12.35 5.32 -5.33
C PHE A 101 11.73 4.03 -5.87
N THR A 102 12.18 2.90 -5.37
CA THR A 102 11.65 1.57 -5.70
C THR A 102 11.01 0.92 -4.49
N GLY A 103 10.04 0.06 -4.73
CA GLY A 103 9.45 -0.78 -3.70
C GLY A 103 8.91 -2.08 -4.26
N ARG A 104 8.37 -2.90 -3.36
CA ARG A 104 7.79 -4.19 -3.70
C ARG A 104 6.52 -4.42 -2.90
N LEU A 105 5.47 -4.88 -3.59
CA LEU A 105 4.22 -5.34 -2.97
C LEU A 105 3.92 -6.75 -3.47
N GLY A 106 4.00 -7.75 -2.60
CA GLY A 106 3.88 -9.15 -2.99
C GLY A 106 4.94 -9.57 -4.01
N ASN A 107 4.53 -9.82 -5.26
CA ASN A 107 5.40 -10.14 -6.40
C ASN A 107 5.58 -8.96 -7.38
N VAL A 108 5.02 -7.79 -7.09
CA VAL A 108 5.11 -6.61 -7.94
C VAL A 108 6.28 -5.74 -7.50
N GLU A 109 7.33 -5.71 -8.32
CA GLU A 109 8.45 -4.77 -8.21
C GLU A 109 8.07 -3.48 -8.94
N PHE A 110 8.15 -2.33 -8.26
CA PHE A 110 7.75 -1.05 -8.83
C PHE A 110 8.82 0.03 -8.63
N VAL A 111 8.78 1.04 -9.51
CA VAL A 111 9.57 2.26 -9.43
C VAL A 111 8.64 3.45 -9.59
N ILE A 112 8.81 4.46 -8.73
CA ILE A 112 8.13 5.75 -8.81
C ILE A 112 9.18 6.81 -9.01
N CYS A 113 8.95 7.72 -9.94
CA CYS A 113 9.89 8.80 -10.26
C CYS A 113 9.19 10.08 -10.65
N ARG A 114 9.89 11.21 -10.48
CA ARG A 114 9.49 12.47 -11.07
C ARG A 114 10.30 12.74 -12.33
N ASP A 115 9.63 12.98 -13.45
CA ASP A 115 10.33 13.29 -14.70
C ASP A 115 10.91 14.71 -14.72
N ALA A 116 11.60 15.07 -15.82
CA ALA A 116 12.22 16.38 -16.00
C ALA A 116 11.19 17.55 -16.04
N ASN A 117 9.95 17.26 -16.41
CA ASN A 117 8.85 18.23 -16.45
C ASN A 117 8.12 18.34 -15.11
N GLY A 118 8.49 17.52 -14.12
CA GLY A 118 7.86 17.48 -12.82
C GLY A 118 6.69 16.51 -12.70
N ASN A 119 6.37 15.71 -13.72
CA ASN A 119 5.28 14.74 -13.66
C ASN A 119 5.68 13.54 -12.79
N LEU A 120 4.75 13.06 -11.97
CA LEU A 120 4.92 11.85 -11.18
C LEU A 120 4.52 10.64 -12.03
N ASN A 121 5.44 9.69 -12.22
CA ASN A 121 5.22 8.48 -12.99
C ASN A 121 5.55 7.25 -12.14
N ALA A 122 4.85 6.14 -12.42
CA ALA A 122 5.15 4.85 -11.82
C ALA A 122 5.12 3.74 -12.86
N PHE A 123 5.98 2.74 -12.68
CA PHE A 123 6.11 1.60 -13.59
C PHE A 123 6.43 0.32 -12.84
N HIS A 124 6.13 -0.82 -13.45
CA HIS A 124 6.79 -2.06 -13.08
C HIS A 124 8.30 -1.91 -13.28
N ASN A 125 9.09 -2.14 -12.23
CA ASN A 125 10.55 -2.01 -12.21
C ASN A 125 11.23 -3.21 -12.90
N VAL A 126 10.80 -3.54 -14.11
CA VAL A 126 11.19 -4.76 -14.82
C VAL A 126 11.49 -4.42 -16.28
N CYS A 127 12.73 -4.67 -16.70
CA CYS A 127 13.13 -4.48 -18.08
C CYS A 127 12.31 -5.35 -19.02
N ARG A 128 11.73 -4.74 -20.06
CA ARG A 128 10.93 -5.40 -21.09
C ARG A 128 11.73 -6.30 -22.05
N HIS A 129 13.05 -6.31 -21.92
CA HIS A 129 13.90 -7.26 -22.63
C HIS A 129 13.87 -8.62 -21.89
N HIS A 130 14.70 -8.79 -20.87
CA HIS A 130 14.88 -10.06 -20.15
C HIS A 130 14.73 -9.86 -18.62
N ALA A 131 13.70 -9.13 -18.20
CA ALA A 131 13.17 -9.04 -16.84
C ALA A 131 14.12 -8.56 -15.71
N SER A 132 15.29 -8.01 -16.05
CA SER A 132 16.20 -7.43 -15.05
C SER A 132 15.58 -6.18 -14.40
N LEU A 133 15.75 -6.02 -13.07
CA LEU A 133 15.37 -4.81 -12.36
C LEU A 133 16.15 -3.60 -12.89
N LEU A 134 15.48 -2.46 -13.02
CA LEU A 134 16.04 -1.26 -13.65
C LEU A 134 16.64 -0.29 -12.63
N ALA A 135 16.05 -0.23 -11.45
CA ALA A 135 16.46 0.62 -10.34
C ALA A 135 16.40 -0.14 -9.02
N CYS A 136 17.08 0.39 -8.01
CA CYS A 136 17.08 -0.15 -6.65
C CYS A 136 17.25 0.99 -5.65
N GLY A 137 16.52 0.96 -4.54
CA GLY A 137 16.54 1.98 -3.50
C GLY A 137 15.90 3.29 -3.97
N SER A 138 16.47 4.42 -3.54
CA SER A 138 16.05 5.76 -3.92
C SER A 138 17.25 6.61 -4.37
N GLY A 139 17.00 7.66 -5.13
CA GLY A 139 18.03 8.60 -5.56
C GLY A 139 17.61 9.42 -6.77
N GLN A 140 18.58 9.86 -7.56
CA GLN A 140 18.33 10.65 -8.77
C GLN A 140 18.79 9.92 -10.03
N LYS A 141 17.96 9.94 -11.07
CA LYS A 141 18.27 9.40 -12.40
C LYS A 141 17.64 10.26 -13.48
N THR A 142 18.35 10.45 -14.59
CA THR A 142 17.79 11.07 -15.81
C THR A 142 17.16 10.05 -16.76
N CYS A 143 17.50 8.76 -16.59
CA CYS A 143 16.93 7.62 -17.31
C CYS A 143 17.17 6.32 -16.53
N PHE A 144 16.42 5.28 -16.86
CA PHE A 144 16.62 3.93 -16.33
C PHE A 144 17.39 3.07 -17.33
N GLN A 145 18.68 2.83 -17.06
CA GLN A 145 19.48 1.91 -17.86
C GLN A 145 19.47 0.52 -17.23
N CYS A 146 18.98 -0.47 -17.97
CA CYS A 146 18.97 -1.87 -17.57
C CYS A 146 20.42 -2.37 -17.37
N PRO A 147 20.76 -2.88 -16.18
CA PRO A 147 22.12 -3.32 -15.87
C PRO A 147 22.53 -4.58 -16.65
N TYR A 148 21.58 -5.32 -17.21
CA TYR A 148 21.87 -6.56 -17.92
C TYR A 148 22.42 -6.33 -19.34
N HIS A 149 21.66 -5.60 -20.18
CA HIS A 149 22.01 -5.43 -21.61
C HIS A 149 22.08 -3.96 -22.04
N GLY A 150 21.87 -3.01 -21.14
CA GLY A 150 21.99 -1.59 -21.44
C GLY A 150 20.82 -1.01 -22.25
N TRP A 151 19.65 -1.65 -22.25
CA TRP A 151 18.42 -1.00 -22.71
C TRP A 151 18.10 0.19 -21.81
N THR A 152 17.77 1.33 -22.39
CA THR A 152 17.59 2.58 -21.67
C THR A 152 16.16 3.06 -21.83
N TYR A 153 15.50 3.37 -20.72
CA TYR A 153 14.14 3.90 -20.66
C TYR A 153 14.15 5.32 -20.10
N GLY A 154 13.28 6.19 -20.61
CA GLY A 154 13.03 7.50 -20.04
C GLY A 154 12.28 7.39 -18.70
N LEU A 155 12.20 8.50 -17.97
CA LEU A 155 11.40 8.60 -16.74
C LEU A 155 9.88 8.67 -17.04
N ASP A 156 9.52 8.80 -18.32
CA ASP A 156 8.18 8.66 -18.87
C ASP A 156 7.87 7.20 -19.28
N GLY A 157 8.80 6.27 -19.07
CA GLY A 157 8.66 4.86 -19.41
C GLY A 157 8.98 4.51 -20.87
N THR A 158 9.20 5.51 -21.73
CA THR A 158 9.50 5.28 -23.14
C THR A 158 10.83 4.55 -23.28
N LEU A 159 10.89 3.47 -24.07
CA LEU A 159 12.17 2.85 -24.44
C LEU A 159 12.94 3.86 -25.31
N LEU A 160 14.08 4.37 -24.83
CA LEU A 160 14.91 5.35 -25.55
C LEU A 160 15.98 4.67 -26.40
N LYS A 161 16.54 3.55 -25.93
CA LYS A 161 17.60 2.84 -26.63
C LYS A 161 17.50 1.34 -26.37
N ALA A 162 17.52 0.56 -27.45
CA ALA A 162 17.72 -0.89 -27.41
C ALA A 162 19.06 -1.21 -28.10
N THR A 163 19.99 -1.78 -27.36
CA THR A 163 21.36 -2.04 -27.80
C THR A 163 21.42 -3.30 -28.69
N ARG A 164 22.28 -3.27 -29.73
CA ARG A 164 22.61 -4.44 -30.57
C ARG A 164 21.40 -5.19 -31.17
N ILE A 165 20.29 -4.51 -31.43
CA ILE A 165 19.05 -5.10 -31.98
C ILE A 165 19.07 -5.36 -33.50
N SER A 166 20.21 -5.15 -34.17
CA SER A 166 20.34 -5.39 -35.61
C SER A 166 20.02 -6.85 -35.94
N GLY A 167 19.20 -7.08 -36.98
CA GLY A 167 18.79 -8.42 -37.42
C GLY A 167 17.55 -8.98 -36.72
N ILE A 168 17.02 -8.33 -35.68
CA ILE A 168 15.70 -8.70 -35.11
C ILE A 168 14.61 -8.38 -36.14
N LYS A 169 13.74 -9.36 -36.43
CA LYS A 169 12.56 -9.19 -37.28
C LYS A 169 11.35 -8.82 -36.43
N ASN A 170 10.43 -8.02 -36.99
CA ASN A 170 9.15 -7.65 -36.36
C ASN A 170 9.28 -7.01 -34.97
N PHE A 171 10.33 -6.20 -34.77
CA PHE A 171 10.53 -5.44 -33.53
C PHE A 171 10.22 -3.98 -33.74
N ASN A 172 9.17 -3.51 -33.06
CA ASN A 172 8.88 -2.09 -32.94
C ASN A 172 9.24 -1.64 -31.52
N LYS A 173 10.21 -0.72 -31.42
CA LYS A 173 10.71 -0.17 -30.17
C LYS A 173 9.60 0.42 -29.29
N ASN A 174 8.54 0.97 -29.90
CA ASN A 174 7.42 1.59 -29.18
C ASN A 174 6.56 0.57 -28.41
N ASP A 175 6.61 -0.71 -28.77
CA ASP A 175 5.83 -1.77 -28.11
C ASP A 175 6.50 -2.25 -26.80
N PHE A 176 7.71 -1.77 -26.52
CA PHE A 176 8.57 -2.24 -25.42
C PHE A 176 8.88 -1.15 -24.38
N GLY A 177 8.04 -0.10 -24.27
CA GLY A 177 8.06 0.82 -23.14
C GLY A 177 7.76 0.13 -21.80
N LEU A 178 8.10 0.75 -20.68
CA LEU A 178 7.78 0.20 -19.35
C LEU A 178 6.26 0.07 -19.17
N VAL A 179 5.85 -0.97 -18.43
CA VAL A 179 4.42 -1.15 -18.11
C VAL A 179 4.06 -0.16 -17.01
N PRO A 180 3.12 0.78 -17.24
CA PRO A 180 2.77 1.82 -16.28
C PRO A 180 2.02 1.23 -15.08
N VAL A 181 2.12 1.92 -13.95
CA VAL A 181 1.33 1.74 -12.73
C VAL A 181 0.65 3.08 -12.46
N LYS A 182 -0.63 3.08 -12.09
CA LYS A 182 -1.32 4.34 -11.73
C LYS A 182 -0.68 4.90 -10.47
N VAL A 183 -0.40 6.20 -10.46
CA VAL A 183 0.22 6.89 -9.31
C VAL A 183 -0.47 8.21 -9.05
N ALA A 184 -0.63 8.55 -7.77
CA ALA A 184 -1.20 9.81 -7.33
C ALA A 184 -0.58 10.22 -5.99
N THR A 185 -0.97 11.41 -5.52
CA THR A 185 -0.62 11.90 -4.19
C THR A 185 -1.88 12.30 -3.43
N TRP A 186 -1.92 12.00 -2.14
CA TRP A 186 -2.89 12.57 -1.20
C TRP A 186 -2.15 12.99 0.06
N GLY A 187 -2.30 14.25 0.48
CA GLY A 187 -1.50 14.82 1.56
C GLY A 187 0.01 14.57 1.34
N PRO A 188 0.76 14.12 2.35
CA PRO A 188 2.19 13.82 2.21
C PRO A 188 2.49 12.45 1.59
N PHE A 189 1.47 11.70 1.15
CA PHE A 189 1.60 10.30 0.73
C PHE A 189 1.63 10.15 -0.80
N VAL A 190 2.41 9.17 -1.25
CA VAL A 190 2.41 8.68 -2.62
C VAL A 190 1.62 7.38 -2.66
N LEU A 191 0.61 7.35 -3.52
CA LEU A 191 -0.29 6.23 -3.71
C LEU A 191 -0.03 5.56 -5.05
N ALA A 192 -0.07 4.24 -5.10
CA ALA A 192 0.00 3.46 -6.33
C ALA A 192 -1.20 2.51 -6.45
N ARG A 193 -1.63 2.26 -7.69
CA ARG A 193 -2.71 1.34 -8.02
C ARG A 193 -2.27 0.41 -9.14
N PHE A 194 -2.35 -0.89 -8.88
CA PHE A 194 -1.73 -1.97 -9.68
C PHE A 194 -2.70 -2.76 -10.54
N ASP A 195 -4.01 -2.55 -10.38
CA ASP A 195 -5.04 -3.15 -11.23
C ASP A 195 -5.15 -2.40 -12.57
N ASP A 196 -5.57 -3.13 -13.61
CA ASP A 196 -5.74 -2.62 -14.97
C ASP A 196 -7.18 -2.11 -15.21
N GLU A 197 -7.98 -1.95 -14.15
CA GLU A 197 -9.33 -1.44 -14.29
C GLU A 197 -9.29 0.05 -14.66
N SER A 198 -9.65 0.31 -15.92
CA SER A 198 -9.75 1.62 -16.51
C SER A 198 -10.91 2.41 -15.89
N THR A 199 -10.68 3.05 -14.76
CA THR A 199 -11.38 4.31 -14.47
C THR A 199 -10.74 5.39 -15.32
N GLU A 200 -11.33 5.66 -16.49
CA GLU A 200 -11.07 6.88 -17.24
C GLU A 200 -11.69 8.04 -16.44
N GLY A 201 -10.85 8.85 -15.81
CA GLY A 201 -11.25 10.02 -15.02
C GLY A 201 -10.04 10.87 -14.65
N ASP A 202 -10.19 12.19 -14.75
CA ASP A 202 -9.15 13.18 -14.48
C ASP A 202 -8.75 13.14 -12.98
N ALA A 203 -7.44 13.14 -12.70
CA ALA A 203 -6.84 12.85 -11.40
C ALA A 203 -6.85 14.06 -10.45
N GLY A 204 -8.05 14.59 -10.17
CA GLY A 204 -8.31 15.56 -9.09
C GLY A 204 -8.74 14.88 -7.78
N ASP A 205 -9.51 15.60 -6.94
CA ASP A 205 -10.10 15.24 -5.62
C ASP A 205 -10.70 13.81 -5.53
N VAL A 206 -10.93 13.18 -6.68
CA VAL A 206 -11.27 11.76 -6.89
C VAL A 206 -10.38 10.80 -6.12
N VAL A 207 -9.06 11.04 -6.00
CA VAL A 207 -8.17 10.09 -5.31
C VAL A 207 -8.46 10.05 -3.80
N GLY A 208 -8.75 11.20 -3.18
CA GLY A 208 -9.15 11.26 -1.79
C GLY A 208 -10.48 10.54 -1.56
N ASP A 209 -11.45 10.76 -2.45
CA ASP A 209 -12.75 10.09 -2.40
C ASP A 209 -12.65 8.57 -2.60
N GLU A 210 -11.84 8.11 -3.56
CA GLU A 210 -11.61 6.69 -3.83
C GLU A 210 -10.85 5.99 -2.69
N TRP A 211 -9.85 6.66 -2.11
CA TRP A 211 -8.97 6.06 -1.12
C TRP A 211 -9.55 6.13 0.30
N LEU A 212 -10.13 7.27 0.68
CA LEU A 212 -10.56 7.58 2.05
C LEU A 212 -12.08 7.73 2.19
N GLY A 213 -12.81 7.86 1.09
CA GLY A 213 -14.25 8.10 1.13
C GLY A 213 -14.60 9.35 1.93
N SER A 214 -15.65 9.25 2.74
CA SER A 214 -16.14 10.39 3.53
C SER A 214 -15.17 10.84 4.64
N ALA A 215 -14.14 10.04 4.95
CA ALA A 215 -13.09 10.42 5.90
C ALA A 215 -12.07 11.42 5.33
N SER A 216 -11.99 11.61 4.00
CA SER A 216 -10.99 12.48 3.34
C SER A 216 -10.98 13.91 3.92
N LYS A 217 -12.17 14.52 4.07
CA LYS A 217 -12.31 15.87 4.64
C LYS A 217 -11.92 15.93 6.12
N LEU A 218 -12.21 14.88 6.88
CA LEU A 218 -11.87 14.80 8.29
C LEU A 218 -10.36 14.79 8.48
N LEU A 219 -9.64 13.96 7.71
CA LEU A 219 -8.20 13.81 7.83
C LEU A 219 -7.46 15.06 7.35
N SER A 220 -7.87 15.65 6.22
CA SER A 220 -7.25 16.89 5.72
C SER A 220 -7.44 18.08 6.68
N THR A 221 -8.64 18.24 7.27
CA THR A 221 -8.89 19.31 8.25
C THR A 221 -8.18 19.11 9.60
N ASN A 222 -7.64 17.92 9.87
CA ASN A 222 -6.83 17.63 11.06
C ASN A 222 -5.32 17.70 10.75
N GLY A 223 -4.92 18.42 9.70
CA GLY A 223 -3.52 18.77 9.43
C GLY A 223 -2.70 17.68 8.74
N ILE A 224 -3.36 16.68 8.15
CA ILE A 224 -2.68 15.66 7.34
C ILE A 224 -2.59 16.19 5.90
N ASP A 225 -1.58 17.02 5.62
CA ASP A 225 -1.40 17.66 4.32
C ASP A 225 0.07 17.73 3.88
N THR A 226 0.32 18.34 2.72
CA THR A 226 1.65 18.44 2.11
C THR A 226 2.62 19.39 2.82
N SER A 227 2.14 20.18 3.79
CA SER A 227 2.95 21.14 4.55
C SER A 227 3.77 20.50 5.67
N LEU A 228 3.62 19.20 5.90
CA LEU A 228 4.38 18.43 6.88
C LEU A 228 5.74 17.93 6.33
N PRO A 229 6.86 18.51 6.80
CA PRO A 229 8.18 17.95 6.61
C PRO A 229 8.30 16.49 7.06
N HIS A 230 8.96 15.70 6.23
CA HIS A 230 9.45 14.38 6.64
C HIS A 230 10.73 14.53 7.46
N ILE A 231 10.78 13.84 8.60
CA ILE A 231 11.92 13.84 9.52
C ILE A 231 12.82 12.66 9.24
N CYS A 232 12.28 11.44 9.35
CA CYS A 232 13.01 10.22 9.09
C CYS A 232 12.09 9.04 8.83
N ARG A 233 12.68 7.97 8.31
CA ARG A 233 12.04 6.67 8.14
C ARG A 233 12.71 5.63 9.05
N ARG A 234 11.92 4.77 9.68
CA ARG A 234 12.37 3.55 10.37
C ARG A 234 11.67 2.33 9.79
N GLU A 235 12.34 1.19 9.75
CA GLU A 235 11.78 -0.05 9.22
C GLU A 235 12.01 -1.18 10.21
N TYR A 236 10.95 -1.94 10.52
CA TYR A 236 10.99 -3.06 11.44
C TYR A 236 10.54 -4.33 10.74
N ILE A 237 11.34 -5.39 10.86
CA ILE A 237 10.95 -6.73 10.43
C ILE A 237 10.36 -7.44 11.63
N ILE A 238 9.08 -7.75 11.58
CA ILE A 238 8.33 -8.34 12.70
C ILE A 238 7.93 -9.76 12.33
N ASN A 239 8.15 -10.72 13.24
CA ASN A 239 7.75 -12.11 13.03
C ASN A 239 6.27 -12.33 13.39
N CYS A 240 5.40 -11.58 12.71
CA CYS A 240 3.95 -11.74 12.75
C CYS A 240 3.34 -11.55 11.37
N ASN A 241 2.12 -12.08 11.17
CA ASN A 241 1.30 -11.73 10.03
C ASN A 241 1.02 -10.22 10.03
N TRP A 242 0.90 -9.61 8.84
CA TRP A 242 0.60 -8.18 8.71
C TRP A 242 -0.69 -7.78 9.44
N LYS A 243 -1.70 -8.67 9.46
CA LYS A 243 -2.98 -8.45 10.14
C LYS A 243 -2.84 -8.41 11.65
N VAL A 244 -1.91 -9.16 12.26
CA VAL A 244 -1.69 -9.10 13.72
C VAL A 244 -1.27 -7.70 14.14
N PHE A 245 -0.42 -7.04 13.34
CA PHE A 245 -0.03 -5.66 13.61
C PHE A 245 -1.19 -4.67 13.40
N CYS A 246 -2.06 -4.93 12.41
CA CYS A 246 -3.29 -4.15 12.23
C CYS A 246 -4.27 -4.34 13.39
N ASP A 247 -4.49 -5.57 13.84
CA ASP A 247 -5.37 -5.90 14.96
C ASP A 247 -4.90 -5.21 16.24
N ASN A 248 -3.58 -5.26 16.52
CA ASN A 248 -2.97 -4.55 17.65
C ASN A 248 -3.28 -3.03 17.63
N TYR A 249 -3.29 -2.42 16.45
CA TYR A 249 -3.62 -1.00 16.29
C TYR A 249 -5.11 -0.67 16.43
N LEU A 250 -6.00 -1.63 16.15
CA LEU A 250 -7.43 -1.43 15.96
C LEU A 250 -8.28 -1.79 17.18
N ASP A 251 -7.65 -1.98 18.34
CA ASP A 251 -8.30 -2.50 19.54
C ASP A 251 -8.96 -1.43 20.42
N GLY A 252 -9.06 -0.18 19.95
CA GLY A 252 -9.68 0.91 20.72
C GLY A 252 -8.85 1.37 21.91
N GLY A 253 -7.54 1.11 21.91
CA GLY A 253 -6.65 1.42 23.03
C GLY A 253 -6.79 0.43 24.20
N TYR A 254 -7.33 -0.78 23.95
CA TYR A 254 -7.61 -1.75 25.00
C TYR A 254 -6.34 -2.32 25.64
N HIS A 255 -5.29 -2.59 24.85
CA HIS A 255 -4.00 -3.05 25.34
C HIS A 255 -3.17 -1.92 25.98
N VAL A 256 -3.40 -0.66 25.60
CA VAL A 256 -2.56 0.50 25.98
C VAL A 256 -2.28 0.59 27.48
N PRO A 257 -3.27 0.54 28.40
CA PRO A 257 -2.99 0.63 29.83
C PRO A 257 -2.22 -0.57 30.41
N TYR A 258 -2.16 -1.70 29.71
CA TYR A 258 -1.45 -2.91 30.15
C TYR A 258 -0.06 -3.03 29.53
N ALA A 259 0.11 -2.55 28.31
CA ALA A 259 1.32 -2.68 27.52
C ALA A 259 2.20 -1.43 27.55
N HIS A 260 1.59 -0.24 27.48
CA HIS A 260 2.28 1.02 27.26
C HIS A 260 2.07 1.96 28.45
N GLY A 261 2.70 1.64 29.58
CA GLY A 261 2.55 2.43 30.81
C GLY A 261 2.87 3.92 30.63
N ALA A 262 3.89 4.24 29.80
CA ALA A 262 4.25 5.61 29.47
C ALA A 262 3.18 6.31 28.62
N LEU A 263 2.74 5.69 27.52
CA LEU A 263 1.70 6.25 26.64
C LEU A 263 0.35 6.42 27.36
N ALA A 264 -0.04 5.41 28.15
CA ALA A 264 -1.29 5.43 28.90
C ALA A 264 -1.36 6.62 29.87
N SER A 265 -0.22 7.04 30.43
CA SER A 265 -0.17 8.20 31.33
C SER A 265 -0.46 9.54 30.64
N GLY A 266 -0.24 9.63 29.32
CA GLY A 266 -0.49 10.82 28.51
C GLY A 266 -1.89 10.90 27.90
N LEU A 267 -2.76 9.89 28.08
CA LEU A 267 -4.06 9.76 27.42
C LEU A 267 -5.21 9.68 28.43
N GLN A 268 -6.34 10.34 28.12
CA GLN A 268 -7.59 10.17 28.85
C GLN A 268 -8.42 9.03 28.24
N LEU A 269 -8.09 7.78 28.60
CA LEU A 269 -8.70 6.59 27.99
C LEU A 269 -10.24 6.54 28.09
N GLN A 270 -10.87 7.25 29.04
CA GLN A 270 -12.33 7.33 29.11
C GLN A 270 -12.96 8.19 28.00
N SER A 271 -12.17 9.05 27.35
CA SER A 271 -12.58 9.88 26.21
C SER A 271 -12.42 9.19 24.86
N TYR A 272 -11.95 7.93 24.86
CA TYR A 272 -11.62 7.21 23.63
C TYR A 272 -12.88 6.96 22.80
N GLU A 273 -12.88 7.41 21.56
CA GLU A 273 -13.99 7.28 20.61
C GLU A 273 -13.48 6.64 19.32
N THR A 274 -14.28 5.74 18.76
CA THR A 274 -14.01 5.11 17.46
C THR A 274 -15.13 5.42 16.47
N LEU A 275 -14.75 5.94 15.30
CA LEU A 275 -15.62 6.24 14.18
C LEU A 275 -15.24 5.35 12.99
N THR A 276 -16.20 4.67 12.38
CA THR A 276 -15.99 3.86 11.16
C THR A 276 -16.59 4.55 9.95
N TYR A 277 -15.83 4.58 8.86
CA TYR A 277 -16.18 5.06 7.54
C TYR A 277 -16.06 3.91 6.54
N GLU A 278 -16.20 4.17 5.23
CA GLU A 278 -16.30 3.13 4.21
C GLU A 278 -15.05 2.22 4.15
N ARG A 279 -13.85 2.81 4.19
CA ARG A 279 -12.56 2.10 4.16
C ARG A 279 -11.60 2.58 5.23
N VAL A 280 -12.08 3.40 6.16
CA VAL A 280 -11.27 4.08 7.17
C VAL A 280 -11.92 3.89 8.53
N SER A 281 -11.14 3.69 9.57
CA SER A 281 -11.59 3.88 10.95
C SER A 281 -10.71 4.93 11.63
N VAL A 282 -11.33 5.81 12.40
CA VAL A 282 -10.65 6.89 13.12
C VAL A 282 -10.92 6.73 14.61
N GLN A 283 -9.85 6.53 15.36
CA GLN A 283 -9.85 6.46 16.80
C GLN A 283 -9.32 7.79 17.35
N ARG A 284 -9.95 8.33 18.41
CA ARG A 284 -9.61 9.64 18.97
C ARG A 284 -9.60 9.57 20.48
N CYS A 285 -8.66 10.27 21.09
CA CYS A 285 -8.54 10.37 22.53
C CYS A 285 -8.07 11.77 22.91
N GLU A 286 -8.62 12.32 23.98
CA GLU A 286 -8.09 13.56 24.58
C GLU A 286 -6.80 13.26 25.33
N SER A 287 -5.84 14.17 25.25
CA SER A 287 -4.61 14.06 26.03
C SER A 287 -4.88 14.37 27.50
N ALA A 288 -4.19 13.69 28.42
CA ALA A 288 -4.26 14.02 29.84
C ALA A 288 -3.66 15.42 30.08
N PRO A 289 -4.27 16.25 30.96
CA PRO A 289 -3.64 17.50 31.36
C PRO A 289 -2.39 17.18 32.19
N SER A 290 -1.20 17.32 31.61
CA SER A 290 0.06 17.23 32.34
C SER A 290 0.77 18.59 32.40
N GLU A 291 1.53 18.87 33.45
CA GLU A 291 2.49 19.98 33.46
C GLU A 291 3.83 19.60 32.81
N SER A 292 3.89 18.49 32.06
CA SER A 292 5.11 17.90 31.47
C SER A 292 5.26 18.19 29.97
N ASP A 293 6.48 18.03 29.46
CA ASP A 293 6.84 18.08 28.03
C ASP A 293 5.95 17.18 27.14
N ASP A 294 5.21 16.22 27.71
CA ASP A 294 4.29 15.32 26.99
C ASP A 294 3.14 16.08 26.31
N LEU A 295 2.66 17.20 26.89
CA LEU A 295 1.67 18.06 26.24
C LEU A 295 2.20 18.74 24.98
N GLU A 296 3.51 19.06 24.91
CA GLU A 296 4.10 19.69 23.73
C GLU A 296 4.07 18.74 22.53
N ARG A 297 4.29 17.45 22.78
CA ARG A 297 4.26 16.41 21.75
C ARG A 297 2.85 15.94 21.43
N LEU A 298 2.06 15.55 22.43
CA LEU A 298 0.76 14.94 22.21
C LEU A 298 -0.32 15.95 21.81
N GLY A 299 -0.10 17.23 22.10
CA GLY A 299 -1.10 18.28 21.93
C GLY A 299 -2.35 17.99 22.78
N THR A 300 -3.48 18.58 22.39
CA THR A 300 -4.75 18.44 23.14
C THR A 300 -5.55 17.20 22.75
N LYS A 301 -5.29 16.63 21.56
CA LYS A 301 -6.02 15.48 21.01
C LYS A 301 -5.08 14.61 20.19
N ALA A 302 -5.23 13.30 20.34
CA ALA A 302 -4.62 12.31 19.47
C ALA A 302 -5.68 11.77 18.48
N LEU A 303 -5.28 11.61 17.22
CA LEU A 303 -6.08 11.04 16.14
C LEU A 303 -5.31 9.90 15.49
N TYR A 304 -5.92 8.73 15.46
CA TYR A 304 -5.36 7.50 14.91
C TYR A 304 -6.28 7.00 13.79
N ALA A 305 -5.87 7.16 12.54
CA ALA A 305 -6.64 6.74 11.39
C ALA A 305 -6.03 5.48 10.78
N PHE A 306 -6.82 4.41 10.70
CA PHE A 306 -6.49 3.23 9.92
C PHE A 306 -7.18 3.34 8.55
N VAL A 307 -6.38 3.30 7.49
CA VAL A 307 -6.81 3.25 6.11
C VAL A 307 -6.60 1.84 5.60
N TYR A 308 -7.70 1.17 5.26
CA TYR A 308 -7.68 -0.20 4.77
C TYR A 308 -6.88 -0.29 3.44
N PRO A 309 -6.00 -1.29 3.28
CA PRO A 309 -5.91 -2.48 4.13
C PRO A 309 -4.89 -2.40 5.27
N ASN A 310 -3.87 -1.56 5.22
CA ASN A 310 -2.66 -1.77 6.02
C ASN A 310 -1.89 -0.49 6.36
N PHE A 311 -2.55 0.67 6.32
CA PHE A 311 -1.89 1.96 6.51
C PHE A 311 -2.49 2.71 7.70
N MET A 312 -1.65 3.09 8.65
CA MET A 312 -2.03 3.86 9.83
C MET A 312 -1.46 5.26 9.75
N ILE A 313 -2.24 6.26 10.20
CA ILE A 313 -1.83 7.66 10.32
C ILE A 313 -2.10 8.09 11.76
N ASN A 314 -1.06 8.46 12.48
CA ASN A 314 -1.10 8.86 13.88
C ASN A 314 -0.74 10.33 13.97
N ARG A 315 -1.71 11.16 14.36
CA ARG A 315 -1.53 12.60 14.52
C ARG A 315 -1.66 12.98 15.99
N TYR A 316 -0.59 13.55 16.54
CA TYR A 316 -0.50 14.03 17.92
C TYR A 316 0.03 15.45 17.91
N GLY A 317 -0.77 16.45 18.33
CA GLY A 317 -0.30 17.84 18.36
C GLY A 317 0.47 18.24 17.08
N PRO A 318 1.75 18.65 17.18
CA PRO A 318 2.60 18.97 16.03
C PRO A 318 3.37 17.77 15.40
N TRP A 319 3.34 16.59 16.03
CA TRP A 319 3.99 15.36 15.56
C TRP A 319 3.02 14.48 14.75
N MET A 320 3.51 13.81 13.72
CA MET A 320 2.75 12.79 13.00
C MET A 320 3.66 11.63 12.64
N ASP A 321 3.16 10.41 12.75
CA ASP A 321 3.79 9.24 12.16
C ASP A 321 2.80 8.39 11.40
N THR A 322 3.31 7.56 10.50
CA THR A 322 2.52 6.61 9.75
C THR A 322 3.13 5.23 9.81
N ASN A 323 2.28 4.19 9.80
CA ASN A 323 2.72 2.80 9.89
C ASN A 323 2.19 2.06 8.66
N LEU A 324 3.07 1.61 7.78
CA LEU A 324 2.71 0.81 6.61
C LEU A 324 3.13 -0.65 6.84
N ALA A 325 2.15 -1.53 7.08
CA ALA A 325 2.38 -2.95 7.33
C ALA A 325 2.44 -3.75 6.02
N VAL A 326 3.65 -4.02 5.52
CA VAL A 326 3.89 -4.74 4.26
C VAL A 326 4.09 -6.23 4.53
N PRO A 327 3.26 -7.13 3.96
CA PRO A 327 3.46 -8.57 4.14
C PRO A 327 4.77 -9.05 3.48
N LEU A 328 5.55 -9.84 4.22
CA LEU A 328 6.75 -10.54 3.72
C LEU A 328 6.57 -12.07 3.69
N GLY A 329 5.55 -12.59 4.37
CA GLY A 329 5.17 -14.00 4.46
C GLY A 329 3.92 -14.15 5.33
N SER A 330 3.36 -15.36 5.44
CA SER A 330 2.14 -15.57 6.21
C SER A 330 2.33 -15.32 7.70
N THR A 331 3.55 -15.34 8.21
CA THR A 331 3.89 -15.09 9.61
C THR A 331 4.99 -14.04 9.77
N LYS A 332 5.17 -13.19 8.74
CA LYS A 332 6.22 -12.16 8.73
C LYS A 332 5.80 -10.92 7.97
N CYS A 333 6.03 -9.75 8.53
CA CYS A 333 5.79 -8.47 7.87
C CYS A 333 6.96 -7.51 8.07
N LYS A 334 6.95 -6.45 7.28
CA LYS A 334 7.76 -5.26 7.49
C LYS A 334 6.83 -4.11 7.80
N VAL A 335 7.06 -3.42 8.90
CA VAL A 335 6.35 -2.17 9.19
C VAL A 335 7.29 -1.00 8.94
N ILE A 336 6.86 -0.09 8.07
CA ILE A 336 7.60 1.12 7.71
C ILE A 336 6.97 2.28 8.47
N PHE A 337 7.78 2.94 9.28
CA PHE A 337 7.44 4.16 10.00
C PHE A 337 8.01 5.37 9.28
N ASP A 338 7.17 6.34 8.93
CA ASP A 338 7.60 7.66 8.48
C ASP A 338 7.14 8.71 9.49
N TYR A 339 8.08 9.54 9.96
CA TYR A 339 7.84 10.59 10.94
C TYR A 339 7.81 11.96 10.28
N TYR A 340 6.91 12.81 10.74
CA TYR A 340 6.68 14.15 10.24
C TYR A 340 6.46 15.14 11.39
N LEU A 341 6.76 16.41 11.13
CA LEU A 341 6.70 17.46 12.14
C LEU A 341 6.28 18.78 11.53
N ASP A 342 5.48 19.54 12.27
CA ASP A 342 5.12 20.91 11.93
C ASP A 342 6.37 21.79 11.75
N MET A 343 6.33 22.66 10.74
CA MET A 343 7.42 23.57 10.38
C MET A 343 7.94 24.40 11.57
N SER A 344 7.09 24.73 12.55
CA SER A 344 7.44 25.55 13.71
C SER A 344 8.42 24.90 14.68
N LEU A 345 8.58 23.57 14.64
CA LEU A 345 9.43 22.82 15.56
C LEU A 345 10.60 22.11 14.87
N LEU A 346 10.84 22.35 13.57
CA LEU A 346 11.89 21.65 12.83
C LEU A 346 13.31 21.91 13.35
N ASP A 347 13.55 23.11 13.88
CA ASP A 347 14.86 23.48 14.41
C ASP A 347 15.07 22.98 15.85
N ASP A 348 14.03 22.43 16.49
CA ASP A 348 14.10 21.88 17.84
C ASP A 348 14.56 20.41 17.81
N GLN A 349 15.88 20.23 17.79
CA GLN A 349 16.49 18.89 17.79
C GLN A 349 16.17 18.10 19.07
N ASN A 350 16.00 18.77 20.22
CA ASN A 350 15.69 18.08 21.47
C ASN A 350 14.26 17.51 21.43
N PHE A 351 13.31 18.28 20.89
CA PHE A 351 11.95 17.81 20.67
C PHE A 351 11.93 16.59 19.71
N ILE A 352 12.65 16.67 18.59
CA ILE A 352 12.73 15.59 17.61
C ILE A 352 13.33 14.32 18.23
N GLU A 353 14.47 14.43 18.91
CA GLU A 353 15.15 13.27 19.50
C GLU A 353 14.31 12.58 20.57
N ARG A 354 13.64 13.36 21.44
CA ARG A 354 12.74 12.81 22.45
C ARG A 354 11.54 12.13 21.80
N SER A 355 10.88 12.80 20.86
CA SER A 355 9.73 12.23 20.14
C SER A 355 10.08 10.92 19.43
N LEU A 356 11.26 10.84 18.84
CA LEU A 356 11.76 9.62 18.22
C LEU A 356 12.10 8.50 19.23
N ARG A 357 12.50 8.83 20.46
CA ARG A 357 12.76 7.85 21.53
C ARG A 357 11.47 7.28 22.09
N ASP A 358 10.46 8.09 22.40
CA ASP A 358 9.22 7.53 22.94
C ASP A 358 8.46 6.75 21.87
N SER A 359 8.57 7.15 20.59
CA SER A 359 8.03 6.36 19.48
C SER A 359 8.71 5.00 19.36
N GLU A 360 10.03 4.94 19.54
CA GLU A 360 10.79 3.68 19.53
C GLU A 360 10.32 2.77 20.67
N GLN A 361 10.13 3.33 21.87
CA GLN A 361 9.72 2.54 23.03
C GLN A 361 8.38 1.85 22.78
N VAL A 362 7.35 2.61 22.37
CA VAL A 362 6.03 2.06 22.08
C VAL A 362 6.11 1.01 20.98
N GLN A 363 6.87 1.27 19.91
CA GLN A 363 7.02 0.33 18.81
C GLN A 363 7.69 -0.98 19.23
N MET A 364 8.69 -0.94 20.11
CA MET A 364 9.34 -2.15 20.62
C MET A 364 8.42 -2.97 21.54
N GLU A 365 7.57 -2.31 22.31
CA GLU A 365 6.53 -2.94 23.13
C GLU A 365 5.49 -3.65 22.23
N ASP A 366 5.02 -2.98 21.17
CA ASP A 366 4.09 -3.55 20.19
C ASP A 366 4.67 -4.74 19.42
N ILE A 367 5.94 -4.67 19.01
CA ILE A 367 6.65 -5.78 18.36
C ILE A 367 6.62 -7.02 19.24
N ALA A 368 6.94 -6.86 20.53
CA ALA A 368 6.98 -7.99 21.46
C ALA A 368 5.59 -8.65 21.61
N LEU A 369 4.52 -7.84 21.66
CA LEU A 369 3.14 -8.32 21.71
C LEU A 369 2.75 -9.05 20.43
N CYS A 370 2.96 -8.43 19.26
CA CYS A 370 2.59 -8.98 17.97
C CYS A 370 3.28 -10.34 17.70
N GLU A 371 4.57 -10.45 18.01
CA GLU A 371 5.29 -11.72 17.88
C GLU A 371 4.80 -12.77 18.89
N GLY A 372 4.40 -12.35 20.09
CA GLY A 372 3.75 -13.21 21.08
C GLY A 372 2.40 -13.76 20.59
N VAL A 373 1.55 -12.88 20.05
CA VAL A 373 0.25 -13.22 19.47
C VAL A 373 0.43 -14.18 18.30
N GLN A 374 1.39 -13.93 17.40
CA GLN A 374 1.65 -14.84 16.27
C GLN A 374 2.00 -16.26 16.75
N ARG A 375 2.89 -16.40 17.73
CA ARG A 375 3.22 -17.72 18.32
C ARG A 375 2.00 -18.37 18.95
N GLY A 376 1.11 -17.58 19.57
CA GLY A 376 -0.15 -18.06 20.13
C GLY A 376 -1.12 -18.57 19.06
N LEU A 377 -1.24 -17.86 17.93
CA LEU A 377 -2.08 -18.22 16.80
C LEU A 377 -1.65 -19.53 16.12
N GLU A 378 -0.37 -19.88 16.20
CA GLU A 378 0.18 -21.15 15.70
C GLU A 378 -0.07 -22.34 16.65
N SER A 379 -0.53 -22.08 17.87
CA SER A 379 -0.83 -23.15 18.83
C SER A 379 -2.12 -23.89 18.44
N PRO A 380 -2.13 -25.23 18.45
CA PRO A 380 -3.34 -26.00 18.16
C PRO A 380 -4.46 -25.81 19.19
N ALA A 381 -4.16 -25.15 20.32
CA ALA A 381 -5.13 -24.84 21.37
C ALA A 381 -6.00 -23.61 21.04
N TYR A 382 -5.63 -22.80 20.04
CA TYR A 382 -6.34 -21.57 19.69
C TYR A 382 -6.85 -21.62 18.25
N SER A 383 -8.07 -21.15 18.04
CA SER A 383 -8.65 -21.01 16.70
C SER A 383 -9.33 -19.65 16.53
N ILE A 384 -10.17 -19.24 17.47
CA ILE A 384 -10.96 -18.00 17.38
C ILE A 384 -11.03 -17.32 18.76
N GLY A 385 -11.22 -16.01 18.74
CA GLY A 385 -11.48 -15.17 19.91
C GLY A 385 -12.85 -14.48 19.83
N ARG A 386 -13.08 -13.52 20.73
CA ARG A 386 -14.27 -12.68 20.79
C ARG A 386 -13.83 -11.23 20.85
N TYR A 387 -14.60 -10.36 20.18
CA TYR A 387 -14.40 -8.93 20.31
C TYR A 387 -14.98 -8.40 21.62
N ALA A 388 -14.33 -7.39 22.18
CA ALA A 388 -14.84 -6.50 23.21
C ALA A 388 -15.62 -5.36 22.52
N PRO A 389 -16.98 -5.37 22.50
CA PRO A 389 -17.76 -4.50 21.62
C PRO A 389 -17.58 -3.01 21.89
N SER A 390 -17.20 -2.64 23.11
CA SER A 390 -16.99 -1.24 23.51
C SER A 390 -15.71 -0.62 22.95
N VAL A 391 -14.75 -1.42 22.48
CA VAL A 391 -13.40 -0.95 22.10
C VAL A 391 -12.90 -1.53 20.78
N GLU A 392 -13.17 -2.80 20.47
CA GLU A 392 -12.66 -3.49 19.27
C GLU A 392 -13.55 -3.36 18.02
N MET A 393 -14.39 -2.32 17.95
CA MET A 393 -15.28 -2.07 16.81
C MET A 393 -14.51 -1.83 15.50
N ALA A 394 -13.37 -1.12 15.56
CA ALA A 394 -12.53 -0.87 14.40
C ALA A 394 -11.88 -2.15 13.86
N MET A 395 -11.45 -3.05 14.76
CA MET A 395 -10.89 -4.36 14.40
C MET A 395 -11.95 -5.23 13.70
N HIS A 396 -13.16 -5.31 14.24
CA HIS A 396 -14.26 -6.02 13.58
C HIS A 396 -14.58 -5.43 12.21
N HIS A 397 -14.64 -4.09 12.10
CA HIS A 397 -14.84 -3.40 10.82
C HIS A 397 -13.76 -3.76 9.79
N PHE A 398 -12.49 -3.78 10.19
CA PHE A 398 -11.37 -4.24 9.37
C PHE A 398 -11.57 -5.68 8.87
N HIS A 399 -11.94 -6.61 9.75
CA HIS A 399 -12.20 -8.00 9.37
C HIS A 399 -13.37 -8.16 8.39
N CYS A 400 -14.44 -7.37 8.54
CA CYS A 400 -15.55 -7.33 7.59
C CYS A 400 -15.13 -6.83 6.20
N LEU A 401 -14.31 -5.77 6.13
CA LEU A 401 -13.77 -5.28 4.86
C LEU A 401 -12.87 -6.33 4.19
N LEU A 402 -12.02 -6.98 4.99
CA LEU A 402 -11.14 -8.04 4.51
C LEU A 402 -11.93 -9.22 3.96
N HIS A 403 -12.93 -9.70 4.70
CA HIS A 403 -13.83 -10.76 4.24
C HIS A 403 -14.52 -10.40 2.91
N SER A 404 -15.02 -9.16 2.78
CA SER A 404 -15.68 -8.67 1.56
C SER A 404 -14.75 -8.77 0.35
N ASN A 405 -13.49 -8.33 0.48
CA ASN A 405 -12.50 -8.46 -0.59
C ASN A 405 -12.17 -9.92 -0.91
N LEU A 406 -11.96 -10.76 0.11
CA LEU A 406 -11.58 -12.17 -0.05
C LEU A 406 -12.71 -13.03 -0.65
N SER A 407 -13.97 -12.60 -0.49
CA SER A 407 -15.15 -13.29 -1.03
C SER A 407 -15.51 -12.90 -2.47
N SER A 408 -14.86 -11.88 -3.03
CA SER A 408 -15.15 -11.32 -4.37
C SER A 408 -14.61 -12.12 -5.55
#